data_AF-A0A2V5VVX1-F1
#
_entry.id   AF-A0A2V5VVX1-F1
#
_cell.length_a   1.000
_cell.length_b   1.000
_cell.length_c   1.000
_cell.angle_alpha   90.00
_cell.angle_beta   90.00
_cell.angle_gamma   90.00
#
_symmetry.space_group_name_H-M   'P 1'
#
loop_
_entity.id
_entity.type
_entity.pdbx_description
1 polymer ?
#
loop_
_entity_poly.entity_id
_entity_poly.type
_entity_poly.pdbx_seq_one_letter_code
_entity_poly.pdbx_strand_id
1 'polypeptide(L)'
;MRTFLLIPILILFAAGLAAQPARVEPVRGPFWSGTVRGQGRTEIIADKGIVITAGADTKAYFCYDTDLMRLSLAWTGDFLEFGNTLTRIEWPPPPQVKGNPVFGTRSGPGWSKEDGFTDPRPNHQGPLPKDWAHYRGLYLHGDDVVLSYTVGDSEVLG
;
A
#
# COMPACT_ATOMS: atom_id res chain seq x y z
N MET A 1 -6.39 -65.13 -43.83
CA MET A 1 -6.18 -64.12 -42.76
C MET A 1 -6.56 -62.76 -43.33
N ARG A 2 -7.67 -62.17 -42.87
CA ARG A 2 -8.18 -60.86 -43.31
C ARG A 2 -7.82 -59.84 -42.23
N THR A 3 -6.93 -58.91 -42.54
CA THR A 3 -6.54 -57.82 -41.63
C THR A 3 -7.52 -56.66 -41.81
N PHE A 4 -8.33 -56.36 -40.79
CA PHE A 4 -9.14 -55.15 -40.75
C PHE A 4 -8.30 -54.01 -40.18
N LEU A 5 -8.15 -52.93 -40.93
CA LEU A 5 -7.49 -51.69 -40.52
C LEU A 5 -8.56 -50.77 -39.90
N LEU A 6 -8.49 -50.56 -38.58
CA LEU A 6 -9.26 -49.54 -37.87
C LEU A 6 -8.47 -48.22 -37.90
N ILE A 7 -9.00 -47.20 -38.57
CA ILE A 7 -8.48 -45.84 -38.52
C ILE A 7 -9.24 -45.10 -37.40
N PRO A 8 -8.60 -44.64 -36.32
CA PRO A 8 -9.26 -43.78 -35.36
C PRO A 8 -9.36 -42.36 -35.92
N ILE A 9 -10.58 -41.84 -36.05
CA ILE A 9 -10.86 -40.44 -36.35
C ILE A 9 -10.59 -39.63 -35.09
N LEU A 10 -9.54 -38.80 -35.13
CA LEU A 10 -9.21 -37.86 -34.08
C LEU A 10 -10.04 -36.58 -34.28
N ILE A 11 -11.09 -36.39 -33.49
CA ILE A 11 -11.87 -35.15 -33.48
C ILE A 11 -11.10 -34.12 -32.63
N LEU A 12 -10.46 -33.16 -33.30
CA LEU A 12 -9.88 -31.98 -32.64
C LEU A 12 -11.03 -31.06 -32.19
N PHE A 13 -11.31 -31.01 -30.89
CA PHE A 13 -12.08 -29.92 -30.29
C PHE A 13 -11.18 -28.70 -30.18
N ALA A 14 -11.22 -27.81 -31.17
CA ALA A 14 -10.69 -26.46 -31.02
C ALA A 14 -11.65 -25.65 -30.16
N ALA A 15 -11.50 -25.73 -28.83
CA ALA A 15 -12.11 -24.77 -27.93
C ALA A 15 -11.45 -23.42 -28.20
N GLY A 16 -12.14 -22.52 -28.90
CA GLY A 16 -11.72 -21.15 -29.04
C GLY A 16 -11.62 -20.52 -27.65
N LEU A 17 -10.40 -20.30 -27.16
CA LEU A 17 -10.18 -19.40 -26.04
C LEU A 17 -10.54 -18.00 -26.51
N ALA A 18 -11.78 -17.59 -26.28
CA ALA A 18 -12.10 -16.17 -26.29
C ALA A 18 -11.21 -15.51 -25.24
N ALA A 19 -10.38 -14.56 -25.68
CA ALA A 19 -9.55 -13.78 -24.77
C ALA A 19 -10.47 -13.09 -23.74
N GLN A 20 -10.19 -13.31 -22.45
CA GLN A 20 -10.87 -12.59 -21.39
C GLN A 20 -10.68 -11.08 -21.66
N PRO A 21 -11.75 -10.25 -21.63
CA PRO A 21 -11.59 -8.82 -21.81
C PRO A 21 -10.56 -8.30 -20.79
N ALA A 22 -9.65 -7.44 -21.26
CA ALA A 22 -8.64 -6.83 -20.41
C ALA A 22 -9.34 -6.20 -19.20
N ARG A 23 -8.89 -6.58 -18.00
CA ARG A 23 -9.43 -6.02 -16.76
C ARG A 23 -9.10 -4.53 -16.78
N VAL A 24 -10.12 -3.67 -16.76
CA VAL A 24 -9.90 -2.23 -16.61
C VAL A 24 -9.31 -2.03 -15.22
N GLU A 25 -8.06 -1.57 -15.18
CA GLU A 25 -7.43 -1.22 -13.91
C GLU A 25 -8.25 -0.11 -13.24
N PRO A 26 -8.57 -0.22 -11.95
CA PRO A 26 -9.28 0.83 -11.23
C PRO A 26 -8.54 2.16 -11.37
N VAL A 27 -9.25 3.23 -11.73
CA VAL A 27 -8.69 4.58 -11.71
C VAL A 27 -8.41 4.92 -10.25
N ARG A 28 -7.12 5.09 -9.92
CA ARG A 28 -6.64 5.34 -8.57
C ARG A 28 -6.42 6.82 -8.37
N GLY A 29 -6.90 7.35 -7.25
CA GLY A 29 -6.64 8.72 -6.83
C GLY A 29 -5.20 8.96 -6.40
N PRO A 30 -4.85 10.20 -6.03
CA PRO A 30 -3.49 10.56 -5.66
C PRO A 30 -3.01 9.90 -4.36
N PHE A 31 -3.93 9.40 -3.52
CA PHE A 31 -3.59 8.60 -2.34
C PHE A 31 -4.59 7.45 -2.07
N TRP A 32 -4.18 6.56 -1.17
CA TRP A 32 -5.01 5.53 -0.53
C TRP A 32 -4.76 5.53 0.98
N SER A 33 -5.73 5.12 1.80
CA SER A 33 -5.59 5.08 3.25
C SER A 33 -5.98 3.73 3.86
N GLY A 34 -5.20 3.26 4.82
CA GLY A 34 -5.50 2.06 5.62
C GLY A 34 -4.24 1.45 6.22
N THR A 35 -4.37 0.24 6.75
CA THR A 35 -3.19 -0.51 7.23
C THR A 35 -2.38 -1.01 6.03
N VAL A 36 -1.07 -0.76 6.03
CA VAL A 36 -0.17 -1.11 4.92
C VAL A 36 0.97 -1.97 5.44
N ARG A 37 1.24 -3.08 4.75
CA ARG A 37 2.35 -3.98 5.05
C ARG A 37 3.47 -3.86 4.01
N GLY A 38 4.71 -3.77 4.48
CA GLY A 38 5.90 -3.85 3.64
C GLY A 38 6.18 -5.26 3.10
N GLN A 39 7.16 -5.38 2.21
CA GLN A 39 7.67 -6.67 1.74
C GLN A 39 8.85 -7.17 2.59
N GLY A 40 9.07 -8.49 2.62
CA GLY A 40 10.28 -9.11 3.16
C GLY A 40 10.18 -9.67 4.58
N ARG A 41 11.34 -9.99 5.17
CA ARG A 41 11.45 -10.72 6.45
C ARG A 41 11.26 -9.85 7.69
N THR A 42 11.50 -8.54 7.56
CA THR A 42 11.21 -7.56 8.60
C THR A 42 9.85 -6.94 8.31
N GLU A 43 8.87 -7.27 9.14
CA GLU A 43 7.51 -6.78 8.97
C GLU A 43 7.45 -5.29 9.38
N ILE A 44 7.47 -4.40 8.38
CA ILE A 44 7.18 -2.99 8.56
C ILE A 44 5.69 -2.81 8.27
N ILE A 45 4.93 -2.39 9.27
CA ILE A 45 3.51 -2.09 9.15
C ILE A 45 3.30 -0.62 9.48
N ALA A 46 2.48 0.05 8.68
CA ALA A 46 1.83 1.29 9.06
C ALA A 46 0.38 0.96 9.39
N ASP A 47 -0.01 0.99 10.66
CA ASP A 47 -1.37 0.63 11.08
C ASP A 47 -2.40 1.63 10.52
N LYS A 48 -1.99 2.90 10.44
CA LYS A 48 -2.79 4.00 9.89
C LYS A 48 -2.00 4.76 8.82
N GLY A 49 -1.76 4.08 7.70
CA GLY A 49 -1.00 4.58 6.58
C GLY A 49 -1.82 5.44 5.61
N ILE A 50 -1.21 6.53 5.14
CA ILE A 50 -1.61 7.26 3.94
C ILE A 50 -0.57 6.98 2.87
N VAL A 51 -0.95 6.23 1.85
CA VAL A 51 -0.09 5.96 0.70
C VAL A 51 -0.30 7.01 -0.36
N ILE A 52 0.72 7.83 -0.58
CA ILE A 52 0.73 8.93 -1.55
C ILE A 52 1.43 8.45 -2.82
N THR A 53 0.84 8.77 -3.97
CA THR A 53 1.44 8.60 -5.28
C THR A 53 2.29 9.81 -5.61
N ALA A 54 3.49 9.58 -6.12
CA ALA A 54 4.42 10.63 -6.50
C ALA A 54 5.07 10.34 -7.86
N GLY A 55 5.65 11.40 -8.44
CA GLY A 55 6.32 11.34 -9.73
C GLY A 55 5.36 11.45 -10.91
N ALA A 56 5.84 12.05 -12.00
CA ALA A 56 5.04 12.27 -13.21
C ALA A 56 4.59 10.97 -13.90
N ASP A 57 5.30 9.86 -13.66
CA ASP A 57 4.94 8.54 -14.17
C ASP A 57 3.95 7.80 -13.27
N THR A 58 3.63 8.34 -12.08
CA THR A 58 2.76 7.74 -11.06
C THR A 58 3.22 6.35 -10.60
N LYS A 59 4.53 6.08 -10.65
CA LYS A 59 5.14 4.80 -10.27
C LYS A 59 5.97 4.85 -9.00
N ALA A 60 5.99 5.97 -8.27
CA ALA A 60 6.60 6.06 -6.95
C ALA A 60 5.53 6.25 -5.86
N TYR A 61 5.75 5.64 -4.70
CA TYR A 61 4.80 5.71 -3.60
C TYR A 61 5.50 5.83 -2.25
N PHE A 62 4.84 6.55 -1.35
CA PHE A 62 5.28 6.78 0.02
C PHE A 62 4.12 6.47 0.95
N CYS A 63 4.34 5.68 2.01
CA CYS A 63 3.35 5.44 3.05
C CYS A 63 3.72 6.23 4.31
N TYR A 64 2.91 7.24 4.63
CA TYR A 64 3.04 8.01 5.86
C TYR A 64 2.15 7.42 6.96
N ASP A 65 2.75 7.01 8.06
CA ASP A 65 2.04 6.47 9.22
C ASP A 65 1.57 7.63 10.10
N THR A 66 0.26 7.84 10.15
CA THR A 66 -0.36 8.99 10.83
C THR A 66 -0.47 8.83 12.33
N ASP A 67 -0.31 7.61 12.86
CA ASP A 67 -0.29 7.38 14.30
C ASP A 67 1.12 7.66 14.86
N LEU A 68 2.16 7.27 14.11
CA LEU A 68 3.56 7.45 14.49
C LEU A 68 4.23 8.70 13.91
N MET A 69 3.54 9.42 13.04
CA MET A 69 4.04 10.62 12.36
C MET A 69 5.38 10.38 11.66
N ARG A 70 5.48 9.29 10.91
CA ARG A 70 6.71 8.85 10.23
C ARG A 70 6.46 8.47 8.78
N LEU A 71 7.48 8.65 7.95
CA LEU A 71 7.53 8.01 6.64
C LEU A 71 7.91 6.53 6.82
N SER A 72 6.92 5.65 6.71
CA SER A 72 7.03 4.23 7.08
C SER A 72 7.64 3.39 5.96
N LEU A 73 7.18 3.58 4.72
CA LEU A 73 7.59 2.81 3.55
C LEU A 73 7.72 3.73 2.33
N ALA A 74 8.66 3.41 1.44
CA ALA A 74 8.69 3.95 0.09
C ALA A 74 9.04 2.84 -0.90
N TRP A 75 8.41 2.86 -2.07
CA TRP A 75 8.63 1.86 -3.11
C TRP A 75 8.32 2.41 -4.50
N THR A 76 8.75 1.68 -5.53
CA THR A 76 8.48 2.01 -6.93
C THR A 76 7.85 0.85 -7.69
N GLY A 77 7.28 1.12 -8.86
CA GLY A 77 6.68 0.12 -9.73
C GLY A 77 5.21 -0.13 -9.42
N ASP A 78 4.87 -1.36 -9.05
CA ASP A 78 3.50 -1.75 -8.72
C ASP A 78 3.05 -1.14 -7.37
N PHE A 79 1.77 -0.83 -7.26
CA PHE A 79 1.21 -0.13 -6.10
C PHE A 79 1.09 -1.05 -4.85
N LEU A 80 -0.13 -1.48 -4.53
CA LEU A 80 -0.44 -2.40 -3.44
C LEU A 80 -1.16 -3.62 -4.02
N GLU A 81 -0.95 -4.76 -3.38
CA GLU A 81 -1.74 -5.96 -3.60
C GLU A 81 -2.85 -6.04 -2.55
N PHE A 82 -4.10 -6.04 -3.01
CA PHE A 82 -5.30 -6.07 -2.17
C PHE A 82 -5.92 -7.48 -2.05
N GLY A 83 -5.31 -8.51 -2.65
CA GLY A 83 -5.96 -9.80 -2.82
C GLY A 83 -7.29 -9.64 -3.57
N ASN A 84 -8.37 -10.32 -3.11
CA ASN A 84 -9.68 -10.18 -3.76
C ASN A 84 -10.60 -9.13 -3.11
N THR A 85 -10.14 -8.34 -2.11
CA THR A 85 -11.02 -7.36 -1.41
C THR A 85 -11.60 -6.27 -2.30
N LEU A 86 -10.96 -5.96 -3.43
CA LEU A 86 -11.53 -5.02 -4.39
C LEU A 86 -12.74 -5.59 -5.15
N THR A 87 -12.96 -6.89 -5.10
CA THR A 87 -13.97 -7.59 -5.92
C THR A 87 -14.98 -8.40 -5.11
N ARG A 88 -14.66 -8.75 -3.86
CA ARG A 88 -15.49 -9.56 -2.97
C ARG A 88 -15.29 -9.13 -1.53
N ILE A 89 -16.33 -9.27 -0.72
CA ILE A 89 -16.23 -9.15 0.74
C ILE A 89 -15.68 -10.47 1.26
N GLU A 90 -14.38 -10.49 1.53
CA GLU A 90 -13.69 -11.57 2.21
C GLU A 90 -12.73 -10.98 3.26
N TRP A 91 -12.28 -11.78 4.22
CA TRP A 91 -11.23 -11.38 5.14
C TRP A 91 -9.87 -11.72 4.53
N PRO A 92 -9.07 -10.74 4.08
CA PRO A 92 -7.65 -10.95 3.92
C PRO A 92 -6.86 -10.04 4.88
N PRO A 93 -5.55 -10.31 5.02
CA PRO A 93 -4.63 -9.40 5.67
C PRO A 93 -4.65 -7.99 5.03
N PRO A 94 -4.15 -6.97 5.74
CA PRO A 94 -3.95 -5.64 5.18
C PRO A 94 -3.21 -5.68 3.84
N PRO A 95 -3.50 -4.75 2.91
CA PRO A 95 -2.81 -4.70 1.63
C PRO A 95 -1.29 -4.61 1.81
N GLN A 96 -0.58 -5.29 0.92
CA GLN A 96 0.86 -5.38 0.95
C GLN A 96 1.48 -4.59 -0.20
N VAL A 97 2.64 -3.98 0.04
CA VAL A 97 3.47 -3.41 -1.02
C VAL A 97 3.72 -4.47 -2.09
N LYS A 98 3.37 -4.16 -3.34
CA LYS A 98 3.56 -5.06 -4.49
C LYS A 98 4.82 -4.72 -5.29
N GLY A 99 5.15 -3.43 -5.39
CA GLY A 99 6.33 -2.95 -6.09
C GLY A 99 7.65 -3.22 -5.37
N ASN A 100 8.69 -2.50 -5.78
CA ASN A 100 10.06 -2.67 -5.30
C ASN A 100 10.35 -1.70 -4.15
N PRO A 101 10.53 -2.17 -2.90
CA PRO A 101 10.84 -1.30 -1.78
C PRO A 101 12.15 -0.54 -2.01
N VAL A 102 12.12 0.77 -1.76
CA VAL A 102 13.30 1.65 -1.77
C VAL A 102 13.84 1.82 -0.36
N PHE A 103 12.96 2.04 0.62
CA PHE A 103 13.31 1.99 2.04
C PHE A 103 12.08 1.73 2.92
N GLY A 104 12.35 1.45 4.19
CA GLY A 104 11.34 1.49 5.23
C GLY A 104 11.95 1.79 6.60
N THR A 105 11.15 2.36 7.49
CA THR A 105 11.55 2.67 8.87
C THR A 105 10.93 1.66 9.84
N ARG A 106 11.59 1.42 10.97
CA ARG A 106 11.01 0.60 12.05
C ARG A 106 9.92 1.39 12.77
N SER A 107 8.99 0.67 13.39
CA SER A 107 7.95 1.27 14.23
C SER A 107 8.58 2.08 15.37
N GLY A 108 8.12 3.32 15.54
CA GLY A 108 8.60 4.31 16.49
C GLY A 108 8.19 5.73 16.06
N PRO A 109 8.26 6.72 16.94
CA PRO A 109 7.98 8.12 16.61
C PRO A 109 8.83 8.59 15.41
N GLY A 110 8.23 9.27 14.44
CA GLY A 110 8.97 9.87 13.32
C GLY A 110 9.60 11.22 13.64
N TRP A 111 9.15 11.86 14.73
CA TRP A 111 9.69 13.12 15.24
C TRP A 111 10.24 12.92 16.65
N SER A 112 11.35 13.56 16.96
CA SER A 112 11.91 13.51 18.32
C SER A 112 11.15 14.42 19.28
N LYS A 113 11.18 14.10 20.57
CA LYS A 113 10.79 14.97 21.68
C LYS A 113 11.83 14.82 22.78
N GLU A 114 12.25 15.95 23.35
CA GLU A 114 13.26 15.98 24.43
C GLU A 114 14.50 15.13 24.09
N ASP A 115 15.03 15.32 22.88
CA ASP A 115 16.21 14.64 22.33
C ASP A 115 16.11 13.12 22.09
N GLY A 116 14.90 12.56 22.13
CA GLY A 116 14.69 11.11 21.94
C GLY A 116 13.52 10.74 21.02
N PHE A 117 13.46 9.45 20.68
CA PHE A 117 12.38 8.80 19.91
C PHE A 117 11.70 7.68 20.72
N THR A 118 11.74 7.76 22.05
CA THR A 118 11.13 6.73 22.90
C THR A 118 9.62 6.79 22.78
N ASP A 119 9.00 5.73 22.27
CA ASP A 119 7.55 5.65 22.08
C ASP A 119 6.81 5.68 23.43
N PRO A 120 6.02 6.73 23.73
CA PRO A 120 5.35 6.87 25.03
C PRO A 120 3.98 6.17 25.05
N ARG A 121 3.52 5.63 23.92
CA ARG A 121 2.15 5.13 23.79
C ARG A 121 1.97 3.81 24.56
N PRO A 122 0.87 3.64 25.31
CA PRO A 122 0.55 2.36 25.94
C PRO A 122 0.47 1.25 24.89
N ASN A 123 1.22 0.17 25.10
CA ASN A 123 1.28 -0.99 24.20
C ASN A 123 1.65 -0.64 22.74
N HIS A 124 2.28 0.52 22.48
CA HIS A 124 2.62 1.00 21.14
C HIS A 124 1.42 1.17 20.18
N GLN A 125 0.23 1.47 20.71
CA GLN A 125 -1.01 1.58 19.92
C GLN A 125 -1.57 3.00 19.88
N GLY A 126 -2.21 3.33 18.75
CA GLY A 126 -2.88 4.61 18.53
C GLY A 126 -1.92 5.76 18.23
N PRO A 127 -2.42 7.01 18.16
CA PRO A 127 -1.59 8.15 17.79
C PRO A 127 -0.60 8.54 18.90
N LEU A 128 0.50 9.20 18.51
CA LEU A 128 1.38 9.90 19.44
C LEU A 128 0.60 10.92 20.30
N PRO A 129 1.11 11.27 21.50
CA PRO A 129 0.58 12.38 22.28
C PRO A 129 0.45 13.65 21.45
N LYS A 130 -0.67 14.36 21.57
CA LYS A 130 -0.97 15.52 20.72
C LYS A 130 0.02 16.68 20.88
N ASP A 131 0.60 16.81 22.07
CA ASP A 131 1.64 17.77 22.40
C ASP A 131 3.03 17.39 21.85
N TRP A 132 3.19 16.15 21.37
CA TRP A 132 4.38 15.70 20.65
C TRP A 132 4.20 15.92 19.15
N ALA A 133 3.26 15.22 18.54
CA ALA A 133 2.95 15.39 17.12
C ALA A 133 1.52 14.92 16.85
N HIS A 134 0.79 15.66 16.01
CA HIS A 134 -0.62 15.40 15.78
C HIS A 134 -1.00 15.52 14.31
N TYR A 135 -1.42 14.42 13.70
CA TYR A 135 -2.01 14.43 12.38
C TYR A 135 -3.32 15.24 12.38
N ARG A 136 -3.42 16.25 11.51
CA ARG A 136 -4.59 17.11 11.36
C ARG A 136 -5.41 16.81 10.11
N GLY A 137 -4.82 16.14 9.12
CA GLY A 137 -5.49 15.76 7.88
C GLY A 137 -4.58 15.88 6.68
N LEU A 138 -5.18 15.91 5.50
CA LEU A 138 -4.48 16.18 4.24
C LEU A 138 -5.33 17.09 3.36
N TYR A 139 -4.66 17.79 2.46
CA TYR A 139 -5.25 18.59 1.40
C TYR A 139 -4.84 18.02 0.05
N LEU A 140 -5.69 18.22 -0.96
CA LEU A 140 -5.38 17.91 -2.34
C LEU A 140 -5.21 19.21 -3.13
N HIS A 141 -4.17 19.26 -3.95
CA HIS A 141 -3.95 20.33 -4.90
C HIS A 141 -3.64 19.72 -6.27
N GLY A 142 -4.68 19.52 -7.08
CA GLY A 142 -4.57 18.68 -8.28
C GLY A 142 -4.25 17.23 -7.88
N ASP A 143 -3.17 16.68 -8.43
CA ASP A 143 -2.68 15.34 -8.10
C ASP A 143 -1.72 15.33 -6.89
N ASP A 144 -1.39 16.51 -6.34
CA ASP A 144 -0.52 16.62 -5.17
C ASP A 144 -1.31 16.39 -3.87
N VAL A 145 -0.70 15.66 -2.95
CA VAL A 145 -1.20 15.41 -1.60
C VAL A 145 -0.33 16.15 -0.61
N VAL A 146 -0.93 17.00 0.21
CA VAL A 146 -0.24 17.74 1.28
C VAL A 146 -0.75 17.28 2.63
N LEU A 147 0.10 16.65 3.42
CA LEU A 147 -0.16 16.26 4.79
C LEU A 147 -0.12 17.51 5.69
N SER A 148 -1.09 17.60 6.60
CA SER A 148 -1.16 18.66 7.61
C SER A 148 -1.08 18.05 8.99
N TYR A 149 -0.14 18.52 9.79
CA TYR A 149 0.05 18.05 11.15
C TYR A 149 0.78 19.10 12.00
N THR A 150 0.92 18.81 13.30
CA THR A 150 1.78 19.58 14.21
C THR A 150 2.92 18.72 14.74
N VAL A 151 4.01 19.39 15.12
CA VAL A 151 5.12 18.84 15.91
C VAL A 151 5.40 19.85 17.02
N GLY A 152 5.08 19.49 18.26
CA GLY A 152 4.91 20.46 19.35
C GLY A 152 3.95 21.57 18.92
N ASP A 153 4.39 22.80 19.04
CA ASP A 153 3.64 24.00 18.64
C ASP A 153 3.82 24.38 17.16
N SER A 154 4.68 23.66 16.43
CA SER A 154 4.96 23.96 15.02
C SER A 154 3.94 23.31 14.10
N GLU A 155 3.42 24.08 13.16
CA GLU A 155 2.60 23.57 12.07
C GLU A 155 3.47 23.10 10.90
N VAL A 156 3.16 21.91 10.38
CA VAL A 156 3.86 21.32 9.24
C VAL A 156 2.87 21.04 8.12
N LEU A 157 3.26 21.45 6.91
CA LEU A 157 2.63 21.08 5.64
C LEU A 157 3.71 20.45 4.76
N GLY A 158 3.47 19.24 4.24
CA GLY A 158 4.43 18.55 3.39
C GLY A 158 3.95 17.23 2.81
#